data_AF-A0A8R1DS75-F1
#
_entry.id   AF-A0A8R1DS75-F1
#
_cell.length_a   1.000
_cell.length_b   1.000
_cell.length_c   1.000
_cell.angle_alpha   90.00
_cell.angle_beta   90.00
_cell.angle_gamma   90.00
#
_symmetry.space_group_name_H-M   'P 1'
#
loop_
_entity.id
_entity.type
_entity.pdbx_description
1 polymer ?
#
loop_
_entity_poly.entity_id
_entity_poly.type
_entity_poly.pdbx_seq_one_letter_code
_entity_poly.pdbx_strand_id
1 'polypeptide(L)'
;MQMGPHYFIPHRVIGKLDSLTTKLRIVLDASSHMKNELSLNDCIHSGPSILKSIVGILLSARNTPFLMVADLEKAFDQVRLQAQHKNATKFLWMKSPHSPPTPDNIKIYRFTRLPFGITSSPFLLAIKIMRYMEMASEAINDKIARI
;
A
#
# COMPACT_ATOMS: atom_id res chain seq x y z
N MET A 1 12.01 23.32 3.67
CA MET A 1 12.07 21.83 3.68
C MET A 1 10.90 21.30 4.50
N GLN A 2 10.25 20.21 4.10
CA GLN A 2 9.28 19.54 4.97
C GLN A 2 10.03 18.93 6.16
N MET A 3 9.80 19.47 7.35
CA MET A 3 10.28 18.92 8.62
C MET A 3 9.55 17.61 8.93
N GLY A 4 10.29 16.59 9.39
CA GLY A 4 9.75 15.27 9.75
C GLY A 4 10.73 14.12 9.51
N PRO A 5 10.43 12.91 9.99
CA PRO A 5 11.30 11.76 9.84
C PRO A 5 11.53 11.40 8.36
N HIS A 6 12.74 10.97 8.06
CA HIS A 6 13.16 10.51 6.75
C HIS A 6 13.49 9.03 6.81
N TYR A 7 12.95 8.26 5.87
CA TYR A 7 13.27 6.84 5.75
C TYR A 7 13.38 6.44 4.29
N PHE A 8 14.39 5.64 3.96
CA PHE A 8 14.62 5.08 2.63
C PHE A 8 14.23 3.62 2.65
N ILE A 9 13.09 3.31 2.04
CA ILE A 9 12.58 1.95 1.95
C ILE A 9 13.43 1.18 0.94
N PRO A 10 14.07 0.07 1.34
CA PRO A 10 14.76 -0.79 0.40
C PRO A 10 13.73 -1.38 -0.57
N HIS A 11 14.13 -1.53 -1.81
CA HIS A 11 13.28 -2.10 -2.84
C HIS A 11 14.08 -3.09 -3.68
N ARG A 12 13.37 -4.06 -4.24
CA ARG A 12 13.92 -5.05 -5.17
C ARG A 12 13.01 -5.18 -6.38
N VAL A 13 13.61 -5.45 -7.53
CA VAL A 13 12.87 -5.76 -8.75
C VAL A 13 12.66 -7.27 -8.81
N ILE A 14 11.42 -7.69 -8.97
CA ILE A 14 11.03 -9.07 -9.22
C ILE A 14 10.62 -9.19 -10.68
N GLY A 15 11.42 -9.93 -11.45
CA GLY A 15 11.05 -10.38 -12.78
C GLY A 15 10.04 -11.51 -12.69
N LYS A 16 8.88 -11.34 -13.30
CA LYS A 16 7.91 -12.40 -13.51
C LYS A 16 7.70 -12.54 -15.01
N LEU A 17 8.69 -13.13 -15.68
CA LEU A 17 8.76 -13.20 -17.14
C LEU A 17 7.55 -13.92 -17.76
N ASP A 18 6.95 -14.84 -17.01
CA ASP A 18 5.73 -15.56 -17.38
C ASP A 18 4.43 -14.78 -17.13
N SER A 19 4.51 -13.55 -16.58
CA SER A 19 3.34 -12.71 -16.40
C SER A 19 2.92 -12.09 -17.73
N LEU A 20 1.68 -12.37 -18.15
CA LEU A 20 1.08 -11.81 -19.36
C LEU A 20 0.94 -10.28 -19.31
N THR A 21 0.76 -9.70 -18.12
CA THR A 21 0.41 -8.27 -17.95
C THR A 21 1.52 -7.44 -17.32
N THR A 22 2.38 -8.01 -16.46
CA THR A 22 3.41 -7.23 -15.75
C THR A 22 4.67 -8.05 -15.54
N LYS A 23 5.59 -7.95 -16.51
CA LYS A 23 6.86 -8.69 -16.53
C LYS A 23 7.84 -8.29 -15.42
N LEU A 24 7.72 -7.07 -14.87
CA LEU A 24 8.58 -6.55 -13.81
C LEU A 24 7.75 -5.89 -12.72
N ARG A 25 8.01 -6.24 -11.45
CA ARG A 25 7.37 -5.64 -10.28
C ARG A 25 8.41 -5.11 -9.31
N ILE A 26 8.24 -3.88 -8.85
CA ILE A 26 9.04 -3.32 -7.76
C ILE A 26 8.37 -3.71 -6.44
N VAL A 27 9.11 -4.36 -5.56
CA VAL A 27 8.66 -4.70 -4.21
C VAL A 27 9.44 -3.87 -3.21
N LEU A 28 8.71 -3.15 -2.36
CA LEU A 28 9.23 -2.39 -1.23
C LEU A 28 9.26 -3.30 0.00
N ASP A 29 10.35 -3.25 0.75
CA ASP A 29 10.49 -3.98 2.00
C ASP A 29 10.60 -3.01 3.19
N ALA A 30 9.45 -2.57 3.68
CA ALA A 30 9.37 -1.67 4.84
C ALA A 30 9.59 -2.40 6.19
N SER A 31 9.74 -3.74 6.16
CA SER A 31 10.08 -4.55 7.33
C SER A 31 11.58 -4.84 7.44
N SER A 32 12.37 -4.48 6.41
CA SER A 32 13.81 -4.64 6.42
C SER A 32 14.47 -3.77 7.51
N HIS A 33 15.38 -4.36 8.26
CA HIS A 33 16.16 -3.68 9.29
C HIS A 33 17.50 -4.40 9.51
N MET A 34 18.48 -3.66 10.03
CA MET A 34 19.71 -4.27 10.55
C MET A 34 19.42 -4.95 11.88
N LYS A 35 20.30 -5.86 12.30
CA LYS A 35 20.18 -6.51 13.61
C LYS A 35 20.13 -5.45 14.71
N ASN A 36 19.15 -5.56 15.61
CA ASN A 36 18.87 -4.64 16.71
C ASN A 36 18.41 -3.22 16.31
N GLU A 37 18.05 -3.00 15.04
CA GLU A 37 17.46 -1.74 14.58
C GLU A 37 15.97 -1.91 14.28
N LEU A 38 15.21 -0.81 14.31
CA LEU A 38 13.80 -0.82 13.95
C LEU A 38 13.60 -0.67 12.44
N SER A 39 12.65 -1.40 11.89
CA SER A 39 12.17 -1.18 10.52
C SER A 39 11.19 0.00 10.47
N LEU A 40 10.82 0.41 9.25
CA LEU A 40 9.76 1.40 9.08
C LEU A 40 8.43 0.89 9.62
N ASN A 41 8.14 -0.39 9.42
CA ASN A 41 6.90 -1.01 9.89
C ASN A 41 6.81 -1.12 11.41
N ASP A 42 7.94 -1.21 12.13
CA ASP A 42 7.96 -1.18 13.60
C ASP A 42 7.71 0.24 14.13
N CYS A 43 8.12 1.26 13.37
CA CYS A 43 7.94 2.67 13.71
C CYS A 43 6.55 3.21 13.34
N ILE A 44 5.77 2.48 12.53
CA ILE A 44 4.46 2.92 12.04
C ILE A 44 3.35 2.17 12.77
N HIS A 45 2.41 2.93 13.31
CA HIS A 45 1.17 2.37 13.83
C HIS A 45 0.33 1.79 12.67
N SER A 46 0.15 0.47 12.65
CA SER A 46 -0.58 -0.27 11.60
C SER A 46 -2.07 0.12 11.51
N GLY A 47 -2.66 0.49 12.65
CA GLY A 47 -4.10 0.73 12.77
C GLY A 47 -4.84 -0.56 13.12
N PRO A 48 -6.07 -0.46 13.65
CA PRO A 48 -6.87 -1.64 13.95
C PRO A 48 -7.24 -2.40 12.68
N SER A 49 -7.35 -3.72 12.78
CA SER A 49 -7.88 -4.54 11.69
C SER A 49 -9.40 -4.31 11.57
N ILE A 50 -9.78 -3.47 10.62
CA ILE A 50 -11.18 -3.22 10.26
C ILE A 50 -11.67 -4.09 9.10
N LEU A 51 -10.79 -4.92 8.55
CA LEU A 51 -11.17 -5.89 7.52
C LEU A 51 -12.00 -7.01 8.14
N LYS A 52 -13.10 -7.34 7.47
CA LYS A 52 -13.99 -8.41 7.90
C LYS A 52 -13.30 -9.77 7.70
N SER A 53 -13.64 -10.73 8.56
CA SER A 53 -13.12 -12.09 8.44
C SER A 53 -13.50 -12.69 7.09
N ILE A 54 -12.53 -13.26 6.39
CA ILE A 54 -12.78 -13.97 5.12
C ILE A 54 -13.80 -15.10 5.30
N VAL A 55 -13.77 -15.78 6.45
CA VAL A 55 -14.75 -16.83 6.78
C VAL A 55 -16.15 -16.22 6.92
N GLY A 56 -16.27 -15.06 7.57
CA GLY A 56 -17.54 -14.33 7.68
C GLY A 56 -18.10 -13.96 6.31
N ILE A 57 -17.26 -13.37 5.44
CA ILE A 57 -17.64 -13.02 4.07
C ILE A 57 -18.13 -14.24 3.29
N LEU A 58 -17.41 -15.37 3.39
CA LEU A 58 -17.79 -16.62 2.69
C LEU A 58 -19.08 -17.24 3.23
N LEU A 59 -19.34 -17.16 4.53
CA LEU A 59 -20.60 -17.63 5.13
C LEU A 59 -21.78 -16.75 4.72
N SER A 60 -21.63 -15.42 4.77
CA SER A 60 -22.64 -14.46 4.27
C SER A 60 -22.95 -14.68 2.80
N ALA A 61 -21.93 -14.94 1.98
CA ALA A 61 -22.07 -15.25 0.56
C ALA A 61 -22.87 -16.54 0.30
N ARG A 62 -22.73 -17.57 1.14
CA ARG A 62 -23.50 -18.82 1.01
C ARG A 62 -24.99 -18.67 1.34
N ASN A 63 -25.33 -17.69 2.18
CA ASN A 63 -26.71 -17.43 2.60
C ASN A 63 -27.45 -16.47 1.66
N THR A 64 -26.82 -16.03 0.57
CA THR A 64 -27.42 -15.11 -0.41
C THR A 64 -27.52 -15.78 -1.78
N PRO A 65 -28.67 -15.69 -2.48
CA PRO A 65 -28.86 -16.37 -3.77
C PRO A 65 -28.00 -15.78 -4.89
N PHE A 66 -27.54 -14.54 -4.73
CA PHE A 66 -26.72 -13.83 -5.71
C PHE A 66 -25.60 -13.06 -5.00
N LEU A 67 -24.38 -13.20 -5.52
CA LEU A 67 -23.18 -12.50 -5.03
C LEU A 67 -22.60 -11.61 -6.13
N MET A 68 -22.30 -10.36 -5.78
CA MET A 68 -21.53 -9.45 -6.63
C MET A 68 -20.12 -9.31 -6.07
N VAL A 69 -19.12 -9.50 -6.94
CA VAL A 69 -17.70 -9.34 -6.60
C VAL A 69 -17.09 -8.35 -7.57
N ALA A 70 -16.31 -7.41 -7.07
CA ALA A 70 -15.56 -6.45 -7.86
C ALA A 70 -14.15 -6.29 -7.26
N ASP A 71 -13.17 -6.11 -8.13
CA ASP A 71 -11.80 -5.77 -7.73
C ASP A 71 -11.54 -4.28 -7.99
N LEU A 72 -10.97 -3.60 -7.00
CA LEU A 72 -10.56 -2.20 -7.12
C LEU A 72 -9.12 -2.15 -7.62
N GLU A 73 -8.96 -2.11 -8.95
CA GLU A 73 -7.62 -2.04 -9.56
C GLU A 73 -6.83 -0.85 -9.00
N LYS A 74 -5.61 -1.10 -8.53
CA LYS A 74 -4.69 -0.07 -8.00
C LYS A 74 -5.31 0.77 -6.86
N ALA A 75 -6.11 0.15 -5.98
CA ALA A 75 -6.81 0.84 -4.90
C ALA A 75 -5.90 1.73 -4.02
N PHE A 76 -4.69 1.26 -3.68
CA PHE A 76 -3.74 2.05 -2.88
C PHE A 76 -3.25 3.31 -3.60
N ASP A 77 -3.10 3.27 -4.94
CA ASP A 77 -2.68 4.42 -5.75
C ASP A 77 -3.74 5.52 -5.81
N GLN A 78 -5.00 5.21 -5.46
CA GLN A 78 -6.09 6.19 -5.39
C GLN A 78 -6.05 7.02 -4.09
N VAL A 79 -5.27 6.59 -3.08
CA VAL A 79 -5.22 7.26 -1.77
C VAL A 79 -3.98 8.14 -1.67
N ARG A 80 -4.16 9.46 -1.49
CA ARG A 80 -3.06 10.43 -1.38
C ARG A 80 -2.41 10.41 -0.01
N LEU A 81 -1.08 10.37 0.02
CA LEU A 81 -0.32 10.63 1.24
C LEU A 81 -0.30 12.12 1.57
N GLN A 82 -0.57 12.44 2.83
CA GLN A 82 -0.39 13.77 3.36
C GLN A 82 1.07 14.20 3.26
N ALA A 83 1.28 15.50 3.05
CA ALA A 83 2.58 16.05 2.69
C ALA A 83 3.67 15.74 3.74
N GLN A 84 3.31 15.74 5.02
CA GLN A 84 4.19 15.43 6.16
C GLN A 84 4.71 13.99 6.18
N HIS A 85 3.95 13.02 5.64
CA HIS A 85 4.31 11.60 5.70
C HIS A 85 5.14 11.11 4.50
N LYS A 86 5.17 11.88 3.40
CA LYS A 86 5.85 11.47 2.15
C LYS A 86 7.36 11.21 2.37
N ASN A 87 7.96 11.90 3.33
CA ASN A 87 9.38 11.78 3.64
C ASN A 87 9.79 10.45 4.28
N ALA A 88 8.84 9.71 4.88
CA ALA A 88 9.04 8.36 5.38
C ALA A 88 8.93 7.29 4.28
N THR A 89 8.55 7.67 3.06
CA THR A 89 8.33 6.77 1.93
C THR A 89 9.31 7.02 0.79
N LYS A 90 10.56 7.38 1.11
CA LYS A 90 11.58 7.59 0.09
C LYS A 90 12.14 6.26 -0.39
N PHE A 91 12.67 6.23 -1.61
CA PHE A 91 13.49 5.15 -2.10
C PHE A 91 14.56 5.70 -3.06
N LEU A 92 15.68 5.00 -3.14
CA LEU A 92 16.75 5.31 -4.08
C LEU A 92 16.46 4.66 -5.41
N TRP A 93 16.80 5.31 -6.51
CA TRP A 93 16.67 4.76 -7.86
C TRP A 93 17.97 4.98 -8.63
N MET A 94 18.52 3.90 -9.15
CA MET A 94 19.72 3.95 -9.97
C MET A 94 19.34 4.18 -11.42
N LYS A 95 19.86 5.25 -12.04
CA LYS A 95 19.55 5.60 -13.44
C LYS A 95 20.15 4.57 -14.40
N SER A 96 21.41 4.22 -14.19
CA SER A 96 22.16 3.22 -14.95
C SER A 96 22.63 2.10 -14.02
N PRO A 97 22.04 0.88 -14.12
CA PRO A 97 22.41 -0.26 -13.28
C PRO A 97 23.85 -0.73 -13.46
N HIS A 98 24.48 -0.41 -14.59
CA HIS A 98 25.84 -0.82 -14.93
C HIS A 98 26.89 0.21 -14.51
N SER A 99 26.47 1.39 -14.05
CA SER A 99 27.36 2.45 -13.61
C SER A 99 27.48 2.45 -12.08
N PRO A 100 28.61 2.91 -11.51
CA PRO A 100 28.78 2.97 -10.06
C PRO A 100 27.68 3.81 -9.37
N PRO A 101 27.39 3.55 -8.07
CA PRO A 101 26.40 4.29 -7.28
C PRO A 101 26.89 5.69 -6.89
N THR A 102 27.11 6.57 -7.87
CA THR A 102 27.50 7.98 -7.66
C THR A 102 26.27 8.87 -7.40
N PRO A 103 26.43 10.06 -6.78
CA PRO A 103 25.33 11.01 -6.60
C PRO A 103 24.61 11.37 -7.91
N ASP A 104 25.31 11.41 -9.03
CA ASP A 104 24.73 11.69 -10.35
C ASP A 104 23.91 10.53 -10.91
N ASN A 105 24.28 9.30 -10.55
CA ASN A 105 23.60 8.07 -10.97
C ASN A 105 22.43 7.68 -10.04
N ILE A 106 22.38 8.20 -8.82
CA ILE A 106 21.31 7.94 -7.85
C ILE A 106 20.30 9.07 -7.87
N LYS A 107 19.02 8.73 -7.99
CA LYS A 107 17.90 9.64 -7.83
C LYS A 107 17.05 9.23 -6.64
N ILE A 108 16.63 10.20 -5.84
CA ILE A 108 15.73 9.97 -4.72
C ILE A 108 14.30 10.22 -5.18
N TYR A 109 13.45 9.21 -5.03
CA TYR A 109 12.01 9.34 -5.20
C TYR A 109 11.31 9.20 -3.87
N ARG A 110 10.05 9.63 -3.83
CA ARG A 110 9.16 9.45 -2.68
C ARG A 110 7.74 9.19 -3.15
N PHE A 111 7.01 8.35 -2.44
CA PHE A 111 5.62 8.09 -2.77
C PHE A 111 4.74 9.33 -2.50
N THR A 112 3.73 9.49 -3.35
CA THR A 112 2.67 10.49 -3.17
C THR A 112 1.31 9.85 -2.90
N ARG A 113 1.27 8.52 -2.95
CA ARG A 113 0.13 7.63 -2.74
C ARG A 113 0.52 6.53 -1.77
N LEU A 114 -0.43 5.77 -1.25
CA LEU A 114 -0.12 4.68 -0.32
C LEU A 114 0.76 3.63 -1.02
N PRO A 115 1.97 3.35 -0.53
CA PRO A 115 2.79 2.27 -1.06
C PRO A 115 2.29 0.92 -0.54
N PHE A 116 2.45 -0.11 -1.36
CA PHE A 116 2.34 -1.49 -0.92
C PHE A 116 3.52 -1.85 0.00
N GLY A 117 3.29 -2.70 1.00
CA GLY A 117 4.33 -3.19 1.91
C GLY A 117 4.46 -2.44 3.23
N ILE A 118 3.78 -1.29 3.40
CA ILE A 118 3.70 -0.59 4.69
C ILE A 118 2.50 -1.12 5.49
N THR A 119 2.70 -1.39 6.78
CA THR A 119 1.70 -1.98 7.69
C THR A 119 0.42 -1.16 7.84
N SER A 120 0.49 0.17 7.74
CA SER A 120 -0.68 1.06 7.85
C SER A 120 -1.48 1.21 6.56
N SER A 121 -0.91 0.85 5.40
CA SER A 121 -1.58 1.03 4.11
C SER A 121 -2.96 0.35 4.03
N PRO A 122 -3.14 -0.91 4.47
CA PRO A 122 -4.45 -1.58 4.42
C PRO A 122 -5.52 -0.87 5.25
N PHE A 123 -5.18 -0.46 6.47
CA PHE A 123 -6.10 0.29 7.35
C PHE A 123 -6.51 1.62 6.72
N LEU A 124 -5.54 2.39 6.21
CA LEU A 124 -5.79 3.69 5.58
C LEU A 124 -6.68 3.56 4.33
N LEU A 125 -6.47 2.52 3.53
CA LEU A 125 -7.33 2.22 2.39
C LEU A 125 -8.76 1.90 2.83
N ALA A 126 -8.92 1.02 3.82
CA ALA A 126 -10.24 0.61 4.29
C ALA A 126 -11.03 1.77 4.94
N ILE A 127 -10.40 2.62 5.76
CA ILE A 127 -11.02 3.86 6.26
C ILE A 127 -11.41 4.79 5.12
N LYS A 128 -10.56 4.92 4.10
CA LYS A 128 -10.87 5.79 2.96
C LYS A 128 -12.09 5.29 2.18
N ILE A 129 -12.23 3.98 1.99
CA ILE A 129 -13.41 3.36 1.36
C ILE A 129 -14.65 3.61 2.20
N MET A 130 -14.61 3.34 3.51
CA MET A 130 -15.75 3.60 4.41
C MET A 130 -16.16 5.08 4.39
N ARG A 131 -15.18 5.99 4.44
CA ARG A 131 -15.44 7.42 4.35
C ARG A 131 -16.12 7.81 3.03
N TYR A 132 -15.75 7.20 1.91
CA TYR A 132 -16.44 7.44 0.64
C TYR A 132 -17.87 6.90 0.64
N MET A 133 -18.11 5.71 1.22
CA MET A 133 -19.47 5.15 1.35
C MET A 133 -20.39 6.02 2.22
N GLU A 134 -19.85 6.69 3.24
CA GLU A 134 -20.60 7.67 4.04
C GLU A 134 -20.92 8.95 3.26
N MET A 135 -19.96 9.44 2.47
CA MET A 135 -20.10 10.68 1.72
C MET A 135 -21.03 10.54 0.49
N ALA A 136 -21.03 9.37 -0.14
CA ALA A 136 -21.84 9.04 -1.30
C ALA A 136 -22.79 7.90 -0.91
N SER A 137 -23.84 8.24 -0.15
CA SER A 137 -24.82 7.27 0.34
C SER A 137 -25.64 6.70 -0.83
N GLU A 138 -25.41 5.42 -1.10
CA GLU A 138 -26.10 4.64 -2.12
C GLU A 138 -26.73 3.41 -1.46
N ALA A 139 -27.84 2.92 -2.01
CA ALA A 139 -28.53 1.74 -1.47
C ALA A 139 -27.65 0.46 -1.40
N ILE A 140 -26.57 0.41 -2.19
CA ILE A 140 -25.59 -0.68 -2.16
C ILE A 140 -24.67 -0.61 -0.93
N ASN A 141 -24.46 0.57 -0.34
CA ASN A 141 -23.54 0.74 0.79
C ASN A 141 -24.02 -0.02 2.02
N ASP A 142 -25.33 -0.02 2.29
CA ASP A 142 -25.92 -0.80 3.38
C ASP A 142 -25.72 -2.31 3.19
N LYS A 143 -25.74 -2.77 1.94
CA LYS A 143 -25.47 -4.19 1.62
C LYS A 143 -24.00 -4.53 1.85
N ILE A 144 -23.08 -3.67 1.42
CA ILE A 144 -21.64 -3.83 1.64
C ILE A 144 -21.29 -3.79 3.14
N ALA A 145 -21.94 -2.90 3.89
CA ALA A 145 -21.74 -2.74 5.33
C ALA A 145 -22.21 -3.96 6.14
N ARG A 146 -23.20 -4.72 5.64
CA ARG A 146 -23.78 -5.90 6.31
C ARG A 146 -23.06 -7.23 6.04
N ILE A 147 -22.30 -7.35 4.94
CA ILE A 147 -21.55 -8.59 4.58
C ILE A 147 -20.56 -8.97 5.67
#